data_AF-A0A2J6IWQ3-F1
#
_entry.id   AF-A0A2J6IWQ3-F1
#
_cell.length_a   1.000
_cell.length_b   1.000
_cell.length_c   1.000
_cell.angle_alpha   90.00
_cell.angle_beta   90.00
_cell.angle_gamma   90.00
#
_symmetry.space_group_name_H-M   'P 1'
#
loop_
_entity.id
_entity.type
_entity.pdbx_description
1 polymer ?
#
loop_
_entity_poly.entity_id
_entity_poly.type
_entity_poly.pdbx_seq_one_letter_code
_entity_poly.pdbx_strand_id
1 'polypeptide(L)' 'MEIIRKWYCSCRGKPAELTSEDPLEEEQGEPICSRCGASPSSDPKKTLSFKDFSGDEEL' A
#
# COMPACT_ATOMS: atom_id res chain seq x y z
N MET A 1 -11.89 1.55 -16.20
CA MET A 1 -11.32 2.41 -15.13
C MET A 1 -10.79 1.50 -14.05
N GLU A 2 -9.48 1.28 -14.06
CA GLU A 2 -8.82 0.50 -13.02
C GLU A 2 -8.61 1.39 -11.79
N ILE A 3 -8.94 0.88 -10.60
CA ILE A 3 -8.68 1.58 -9.35
C ILE A 3 -7.36 1.05 -8.81
N ILE A 4 -6.33 1.89 -8.82
CA ILE A 4 -5.02 1.58 -8.26
C ILE A 4 -4.99 2.08 -6.81
N ARG A 5 -4.90 1.16 -5.86
CA ARG A 5 -4.74 1.48 -4.44
C ARG A 5 -3.27 1.56 -4.08
N LYS A 6 -2.83 2.71 -3.58
CA LYS A 6 -1.49 2.86 -2.97
C LYS A 6 -1.58 2.91 -1.46
N TRP A 7 -0.61 2.29 -0.79
CA TRP A 7 -0.53 2.22 0.66
C TRP A 7 0.63 3.06 1.20
N TYR A 8 0.47 3.58 2.41
CA TYR A 8 1.43 4.45 3.07
C TYR A 8 1.54 4.10 4.55
N CYS A 9 2.74 4.16 5.12
CA CYS A 9 2.97 3.98 6.54
C CYS A 9 3.64 5.20 7.19
N SER A 10 3.11 5.63 8.33
CA SER A 10 3.58 6.80 9.10
C SER A 10 4.32 6.44 10.40
N CYS A 11 4.77 5.19 10.56
CA CYS A 11 5.39 4.68 11.79
C CYS A 11 6.67 5.43 12.25
N ARG A 12 7.30 6.22 11.37
CA ARG A 12 8.46 7.09 11.69
C ARG A 12 8.16 8.58 11.47
N GLY A 13 6.90 8.98 11.56
CA GLY A 13 6.44 10.36 11.35
C GLY A 13 5.86 10.55 9.96
N LYS A 14 6.69 10.88 8.96
CA LYS A 14 6.19 11.16 7.60
C LYS A 14 5.71 9.87 6.90
N PRO A 15 4.53 9.87 6.26
CA PRO A 15 4.04 8.74 5.48
C PRO A 15 5.03 8.35 4.36
N ALA A 16 5.41 7.09 4.31
CA ALA A 16 6.21 6.51 3.23
C ALA A 16 5.36 5.50 2.45
N GLU A 17 5.42 5.56 1.12
CA GLU A 17 4.71 4.62 0.24
C GLU A 17 5.21 3.19 0.49
N LEU A 18 4.27 2.26 0.61
CA LEU A 18 4.53 0.83 0.64
C LEU A 18 4.39 0.32 -0.80
N THR A 19 5.49 -0.15 -1.37
CA THR A 19 5.49 -0.84 -2.64
C THR A 19 5.04 -2.28 -2.43
N SER A 20 4.00 -2.69 -3.13
CA SER A 20 3.76 -4.11 -3.38
C SER A 20 4.82 -4.57 -4.38
N GLU A 21 5.67 -5.51 -4.00
CA GLU A 21 6.62 -6.11 -4.93
C GLU A 21 5.84 -6.84 -6.05
N ASP A 22 6.18 -6.47 -7.28
CA ASP A 22 5.79 -6.97 -8.60
C ASP A 22 4.30 -7.28 -8.96
N PRO A 23 3.78 -6.67 -10.04
CA PRO A 23 2.44 -6.97 -10.58
C PRO A 23 2.35 -8.33 -11.34
N LEU A 24 3.37 -9.20 -11.24
CA LEU A 24 3.50 -10.41 -12.05
C LEU A 24 3.15 -11.71 -11.32
N GLU A 25 2.98 -11.71 -10.00
CA GLU A 25 2.56 -12.90 -9.25
C GLU A 25 1.05 -12.86 -8.96
N GLU A 26 0.37 -13.96 -9.28
CA GLU A 26 -1.10 -14.15 -9.18
C GLU A 26 -1.66 -14.02 -7.75
N GLU A 27 -0.79 -13.88 -6.74
CA GLU A 27 -1.17 -13.62 -5.35
C GLU A 27 -0.48 -12.36 -4.84
N GLN A 28 -1.08 -11.19 -5.11
CA GLN A 28 -0.65 -9.91 -4.55
C GLN A 28 -0.82 -9.96 -3.02
N GLY A 29 0.26 -10.28 -2.31
CA GLY A 29 0.31 -10.20 -0.86
C GLY A 29 -0.05 -8.81 -0.35
N GLU A 30 -0.45 -8.72 0.92
CA GLU A 30 -0.72 -7.43 1.53
C GLU A 30 0.57 -6.60 1.68
N PRO A 31 0.54 -5.28 1.45
CA PRO A 31 1.73 -4.45 1.58
C PRO A 31 2.18 -4.38 3.04
N ILE A 32 3.47 -4.62 3.27
CA ILE A 32 4.07 -4.65 4.62
C ILE A 32 5.07 -3.51 4.74
N CYS A 33 4.97 -2.71 5.81
CA CYS A 33 5.99 -1.73 6.12
C CYS A 33 7.27 -2.42 6.60
N SER A 34 8.35 -2.34 5.80
CA SER A 34 9.68 -2.87 6.16
C SER A 34 10.29 -2.29 7.44
N ARG A 35 9.73 -1.21 7.99
CA ARG A 35 10.25 -0.54 9.19
C ARG A 35 9.58 -0.98 10.49
N CYS A 36 8.28 -1.27 10.47
CA CYS A 36 7.51 -1.62 11.66
C CYS A 36 6.70 -2.92 11.53
N GLY A 37 6.69 -3.53 10.35
CA GLY A 37 5.92 -4.73 10.04
C GLY A 37 4.41 -4.50 9.89
N ALA A 38 3.94 -3.25 9.92
CA ALA A 38 2.51 -2.95 9.79
C ALA A 38 2.00 -3.33 8.40
N SER A 39 0.83 -3.95 8.38
CA SER A 39 0.13 -4.40 7.17
C SER A 39 -1.38 -4.17 7.31
N PRO A 40 -2.19 -4.14 6.23
CA PRO A 40 -3.64 -3.93 6.30
C PRO A 40 -4.35 -4.86 7.30
N SER A 41 -3.91 -6.12 7.38
CA SER A 41 -4.46 -7.11 8.31
C SER A 41 -3.86 -7.00 9.72
N SER A 42 -2.74 -6.31 9.88
CA SER A 42 -1.97 -6.24 11.13
C SER A 42 -1.34 -4.86 11.36
N ASP A 43 -2.16 -3.88 11.75
CA ASP A 43 -1.73 -2.52 12.10
C ASP A 43 -2.45 -2.02 13.38
N PRO A 44 -2.13 -2.59 14.56
CA PRO A 44 -2.79 -2.21 15.82
C PRO A 44 -2.55 -0.74 16.20
N LYS A 45 -1.49 -0.12 15.66
CA LYS A 45 -1.12 1.27 15.91
C LYS A 45 -1.76 2.25 14.91
N LYS A 46 -2.54 1.76 13.94
CA LYS A 46 -3.21 2.58 12.91
C LYS A 46 -2.24 3.53 12.20
N THR A 47 -1.07 3.01 11.84
CA THR A 47 -0.02 3.74 11.13
C THR A 47 -0.18 3.71 9.61
N LEU A 48 -1.04 2.83 9.10
CA LEU A 48 -1.30 2.69 7.68
C LEU A 48 -2.42 3.60 7.18
N SER A 49 -2.28 4.02 5.94
CA SER A 49 -3.29 4.76 5.18
C SER A 49 -3.22 4.34 3.72
N PHE A 50 -4.34 4.45 2.99
CA PHE A 50 -4.38 4.16 1.57
C PHE A 50 -4.98 5.32 0.79
N LYS A 51 -4.66 5.39 -0.50
CA LYS A 51 -5.28 6.30 -1.46
C LYS A 51 -5.56 5.56 -2.75
N ASP A 52 -6.79 5.68 -3.21
CA ASP A 52 -7.26 5.11 -4.46
C ASP A 52 -7.06 6.13 -5.59
N PHE A 53 -6.55 5.66 -6.72
CA PHE A 53 -6.34 6.45 -7.93
C PHE A 53 -7.11 5.78 -9.06
N SER A 54 -7.95 6.53 -9.75
CA SER A 54 -8.54 6.08 -11.00
C SER A 54 -7.48 6.19 -12.09
N GLY A 55 -7.05 5.05 -12.65
CA GLY A 55 -6.33 5.04 -13.91
C GLY A 55 -7.30 5.44 -15.02
N ASP A 56 -7.13 6.64 -15.57
CA ASP A 56 -7.70 6.98 -16.87
C ASP A 56 -6.87 6.22 -17.90
N GLU A 57 -7.47 5.22 -18.52
CA GLU A 57 -6.91 4.52 -19.65
C GLU A 57 -7.05 5.46 -20.85
N GLU A 58 -6.15 6.45 -20.98
CA GLU A 58 -6.00 7.20 -22.23
C GLU A 58 -5.29 6.27 -23.23
N LEU A 59 -6.10 5.51 -23.97
CA LEU A 59 -5.70 4.86 -25.22
C LEU A 59 -6.19 5.69 -26.42
#